data_AF-A0A7L7L524-F1
#
_entry.id   AF-A0A7L7L524-F1
#
_cell.length_a   1.000
_cell.length_b   1.000
_cell.length_c   1.000
_cell.angle_alpha   90.00
_cell.angle_beta   90.00
_cell.angle_gamma   90.00
#
_symmetry.space_group_name_H-M   'P 1'
#
loop_
_entity.id
_entity.type
_entity.pdbx_description
1 polymer ?
#
loop_
_entity_poly.entity_id
_entity_poly.type
_entity_poly.pdbx_seq_one_letter_code
_entity_poly.pdbx_strand_id
1 'polypeptide(L)'
;MKIDGKRVIAIAIVAFFSSISFSFAQQVPEQDLKKNVIPILNGLAYVQQLEPKMYQYDTRKFNKLNLPSGQQFGFLADEVQKVLPELVSSESQSYMVGKNTYRNSTLKNTDLESMIPLLVAAIKEQQKQIDELKRQLEASAK
;
A
#
# COMPACT_ATOMS: atom_id res chain seq x y z
N MET A 1 2.07 29.60 63.26
CA MET A 1 3.28 29.35 62.46
C MET A 1 3.17 30.19 61.18
N LYS A 2 3.90 31.32 61.09
CA LYS A 2 3.81 32.28 59.99
C LYS A 2 4.75 31.82 58.86
N ILE A 3 4.20 31.48 57.70
CA ILE A 3 4.99 31.07 56.54
C ILE A 3 5.34 32.33 55.74
N ASP A 4 6.63 32.66 55.64
CA ASP A 4 7.12 33.83 54.90
C ASP A 4 6.86 33.72 53.39
N GLY A 5 6.29 34.77 52.79
CA GLY A 5 5.87 34.79 51.38
C GLY A 5 6.99 34.51 50.37
N LYS A 6 8.26 34.78 50.72
CA LYS A 6 9.42 34.45 49.86
C LYS A 6 9.67 32.94 49.76
N ARG A 7 9.34 32.17 50.81
CA ARG A 7 9.45 30.70 50.83
C ARG A 7 8.34 30.03 50.01
N VAL A 8 7.14 30.62 50.01
CA VAL A 8 6.01 30.14 49.19
C VAL A 8 6.30 30.32 47.69
N ILE A 9 6.87 31.46 47.29
CA ILE A 9 7.25 31.74 45.90
C ILE A 9 8.39 30.81 45.44
N ALA A 10 9.39 30.56 46.29
CA ALA A 10 10.48 29.63 45.96
C ALA A 10 10.00 28.18 45.78
N ILE A 11 9.05 27.71 46.60
CA ILE A 11 8.48 26.36 46.47
C ILE A 11 7.59 26.25 45.22
N ALA A 12 6.86 27.31 44.87
CA ALA A 12 6.02 27.33 43.66
C ALA A 12 6.84 27.25 42.36
N ILE A 13 8.01 27.89 42.29
CA ILE A 13 8.89 27.85 41.10
C ILE A 13 9.55 26.47 40.94
N VAL A 14 9.94 25.83 42.04
CA VAL A 14 10.53 24.47 42.01
C VAL A 14 9.47 23.41 41.64
N ALA A 15 8.23 23.56 42.11
CA ALA A 15 7.13 22.67 41.74
C ALA A 15 6.66 22.84 40.29
N PHE A 16 6.87 24.01 39.69
CA PHE A 16 6.52 24.26 38.28
C PHE A 16 7.59 23.73 37.31
N PHE A 17 8.85 23.62 37.73
CA PHE A 17 9.92 23.02 36.91
C PHE A 17 9.96 21.49 36.94
N SER A 18 9.36 20.85 37.95
CA SER A 18 9.36 19.38 38.07
C SER A 18 8.29 18.67 37.22
N SER A 19 7.41 19.42 36.55
CA SER A 19 6.29 18.86 35.77
C SER A 19 6.47 18.94 34.25
N ILE A 20 7.62 19.40 33.74
CA ILE A 20 7.92 19.33 32.31
C ILE A 20 8.38 17.90 31.99
N SER A 21 7.42 17.02 31.72
CA SER A 21 7.72 15.74 31.06
C SER A 21 8.10 16.04 29.61
N PHE A 22 9.40 16.07 29.30
CA PHE A 22 9.87 16.02 27.92
C PHE A 22 9.55 14.63 27.36
N SER A 23 8.40 14.50 26.71
CA SER A 23 8.10 13.31 25.90
C SER A 23 9.01 13.33 24.68
N PHE A 24 10.09 12.56 24.71
CA PHE A 24 10.83 12.22 23.49
C PHE A 24 9.93 11.34 22.64
N ALA A 25 9.34 11.89 21.58
CA ALA A 25 8.71 11.09 20.54
C ALA A 25 9.83 10.29 19.85
N GLN A 26 10.01 9.02 20.22
CA GLN A 26 11.02 8.17 19.62
C GLN A 26 10.57 7.83 18.19
N GLN A 27 11.25 8.41 17.19
CA GLN A 27 11.08 8.00 15.80
C GLN A 27 11.78 6.66 15.61
N VAL A 28 11.02 5.60 15.33
CA VAL A 28 11.59 4.30 14.96
C VAL A 28 12.05 4.39 13.50
N PRO A 29 13.34 4.15 13.19
CA PRO A 29 13.81 4.16 11.81
C PRO A 29 13.07 3.14 10.96
N GLU A 30 12.64 3.53 9.77
CA GLU A 30 11.84 2.67 8.89
C GLU A 30 12.58 1.39 8.47
N GLN A 31 13.88 1.48 8.29
CA GLN A 31 14.75 0.33 7.99
C GLN A 31 14.72 -0.73 9.10
N ASP A 32 14.49 -0.34 10.36
CA ASP A 32 14.42 -1.26 11.51
C ASP A 32 13.03 -1.90 11.64
N LEU A 33 12.01 -1.30 11.02
CA LEU A 33 10.65 -1.84 10.97
C LEU A 33 10.50 -2.96 9.92
N LYS A 34 11.40 -3.00 8.93
CA LYS A 34 11.34 -3.96 7.82
C LYS A 34 12.39 -5.05 7.97
N LYS A 35 12.02 -6.29 7.67
CA LYS A 35 12.94 -7.44 7.64
C LYS A 35 12.96 -8.03 6.24
N ASN A 36 14.08 -8.65 5.87
CA ASN A 36 14.26 -9.32 4.58
C ASN A 36 14.03 -8.40 3.37
N VAL A 37 14.55 -7.18 3.42
CA VAL A 37 14.46 -6.22 2.31
C VAL A 37 15.39 -6.67 1.18
N ILE A 38 14.79 -7.25 0.13
CA ILE A 38 15.49 -7.71 -1.07
C ILE A 38 14.97 -6.97 -2.31
N PRO A 39 15.79 -6.79 -3.35
CA PRO A 39 15.31 -6.22 -4.60
C PRO A 39 14.26 -7.13 -5.24
N ILE A 40 13.27 -6.52 -5.90
CA ILE A 40 12.33 -7.24 -6.76
C ILE A 40 13.08 -7.65 -8.03
N LEU A 41 13.08 -8.95 -8.32
CA LEU A 41 13.71 -9.54 -9.50
C LEU A 41 12.64 -10.17 -10.38
N ASN A 42 12.92 -10.25 -11.68
CA ASN A 42 12.03 -10.79 -12.72
C ASN A 42 10.72 -10.00 -12.85
N GLY A 43 10.76 -8.70 -12.56
CA GLY A 43 9.58 -7.83 -12.66
C GLY A 43 8.99 -7.85 -14.07
N LEU A 44 9.83 -7.86 -15.10
CA LEU A 44 9.39 -7.88 -16.49
C LEU A 44 8.64 -9.19 -16.83
N ALA A 45 9.12 -10.33 -16.32
CA ALA A 45 8.50 -11.62 -16.58
C ALA A 45 7.10 -11.74 -15.96
N TYR A 46 6.89 -11.17 -14.76
CA TYR A 46 5.56 -11.12 -14.15
C TYR A 46 4.63 -10.19 -14.93
N VAL A 47 5.07 -8.97 -15.24
CA VAL A 47 4.23 -7.97 -15.93
C VAL A 47 3.83 -8.44 -17.33
N GLN A 48 4.70 -9.18 -18.03
CA GLN A 48 4.37 -9.78 -19.34
C GLN A 48 3.23 -10.81 -19.29
N GLN A 49 2.98 -11.44 -18.13
CA GLN A 49 1.89 -12.41 -17.94
C GLN A 49 0.58 -11.75 -17.49
N LEU A 50 0.62 -10.48 -17.10
CA LEU A 50 -0.56 -9.74 -16.65
C LEU A 50 -1.24 -9.04 -17.82
N GLU A 51 -2.56 -9.07 -17.84
CA GLU A 51 -3.36 -8.39 -18.87
C GLU A 51 -4.16 -7.24 -18.26
N PRO A 52 -3.74 -5.98 -18.42
CA PRO A 52 -4.52 -4.84 -17.95
C PRO A 52 -5.83 -4.74 -18.74
N LYS A 53 -6.93 -4.48 -18.03
CA LYS A 53 -8.28 -4.41 -18.57
C LYS A 53 -8.91 -3.06 -18.26
N MET A 54 -9.85 -2.70 -19.13
CA MET A 54 -10.80 -1.63 -18.91
C MET A 54 -12.18 -2.26 -18.71
N TYR A 55 -12.88 -1.90 -17.64
CA TYR A 55 -14.15 -2.52 -17.28
C TYR A 55 -15.12 -1.54 -16.62
N GLN A 56 -16.36 -1.96 -16.44
CA GLN A 56 -17.39 -1.25 -15.69
C GLN A 56 -18.10 -2.25 -14.79
N TYR A 57 -18.44 -1.85 -13.57
CA TYR A 57 -19.25 -2.67 -12.69
C TYR A 57 -20.71 -2.69 -13.16
N ASP A 58 -21.36 -3.85 -13.13
CA ASP A 58 -22.81 -3.97 -13.33
C ASP A 58 -23.56 -3.53 -12.06
N THR A 59 -23.57 -2.22 -11.83
CA THR A 59 -24.21 -1.60 -10.68
C THR A 59 -25.73 -1.74 -10.72
N ARG A 60 -26.33 -2.10 -11.86
CA ARG A 60 -27.78 -2.40 -11.94
C ARG A 60 -28.08 -3.76 -11.34
N LYS A 61 -27.31 -4.79 -11.71
CA LYS A 61 -27.45 -6.14 -11.17
C LYS A 61 -26.99 -6.25 -9.72
N PHE A 62 -25.92 -5.53 -9.35
CA PHE A 62 -25.30 -5.59 -8.03
C PHE A 62 -25.44 -4.28 -7.24
N ASN A 63 -26.60 -3.64 -7.31
CA ASN A 63 -26.86 -2.31 -6.71
C ASN A 63 -26.66 -2.23 -5.18
N LYS A 64 -26.69 -3.36 -4.48
CA LYS A 64 -26.50 -3.43 -3.01
C LYS A 64 -25.04 -3.50 -2.56
N LEU A 65 -24.11 -3.63 -3.52
CA LEU A 65 -22.67 -3.76 -3.22
C LEU A 65 -21.92 -2.42 -3.23
N ASN A 66 -22.60 -1.28 -3.45
CA ASN A 66 -21.99 0.06 -3.46
C ASN A 66 -20.75 0.17 -4.38
N LEU A 67 -20.79 -0.51 -5.52
CA LEU A 67 -19.67 -0.54 -6.47
C LEU A 67 -19.53 0.82 -7.18
N PRO A 68 -18.30 1.24 -7.52
CA PRO A 68 -18.08 2.50 -8.20
C PRO A 68 -18.71 2.47 -9.60
N SER A 69 -19.22 3.64 -10.03
CA SER A 69 -19.81 3.82 -11.35
C SER A 69 -18.75 4.24 -12.38
N GLY A 70 -19.09 4.12 -13.66
CA GLY A 70 -18.23 4.54 -14.76
C GLY A 70 -17.11 3.56 -15.07
N GLN A 71 -16.22 4.01 -15.96
CA GLN A 71 -15.13 3.20 -16.50
C GLN A 71 -13.95 3.13 -15.53
N GLN A 72 -13.45 1.92 -15.35
CA GLN A 72 -12.35 1.59 -14.46
C GLN A 72 -11.22 0.93 -15.26
N PHE A 73 -10.00 1.12 -14.80
CA PHE A 73 -8.83 0.37 -15.26
C PHE A 73 -8.35 -0.53 -14.14
N GLY A 74 -7.91 -1.73 -14.48
CA GLY A 74 -7.38 -2.66 -13.49
C GLY A 74 -7.16 -4.03 -14.11
N PHE A 75 -7.42 -5.07 -13.34
CA PHE A 75 -7.20 -6.46 -13.74
C PHE A 75 -8.37 -7.33 -13.26
N LEU A 76 -8.53 -8.49 -13.90
CA LEU A 76 -9.36 -9.54 -13.33
C LEU A 76 -8.58 -10.25 -12.23
N ALA A 77 -9.11 -10.23 -11.00
CA ALA A 77 -8.42 -10.78 -9.83
C ALA A 77 -8.03 -12.26 -10.01
N ASP A 78 -8.85 -13.06 -10.69
CA ASP A 78 -8.55 -14.48 -10.95
C ASP A 78 -7.38 -14.69 -11.93
N GLU A 79 -7.14 -13.74 -12.84
CA GLU A 79 -5.99 -13.78 -13.75
C GLU A 79 -4.72 -13.39 -13.01
N VAL A 80 -4.78 -12.32 -12.21
CA VAL A 80 -3.66 -11.90 -11.35
C VAL A 80 -3.30 -13.00 -10.37
N GLN A 81 -4.29 -13.66 -9.75
CA GLN A 81 -4.05 -14.69 -8.74
C GLN A 81 -3.22 -15.88 -9.26
N LYS A 82 -3.25 -16.16 -10.57
CA LYS A 82 -2.44 -17.23 -11.18
C LYS A 82 -0.96 -16.86 -11.30
N VAL A 83 -0.64 -15.56 -11.30
CA VAL A 83 0.70 -15.03 -11.54
C VAL A 83 1.31 -14.48 -10.24
N LEU A 84 0.54 -13.69 -9.48
CA LEU A 84 0.92 -12.99 -8.25
C LEU A 84 -0.20 -13.15 -7.20
N PRO A 85 -0.37 -14.35 -6.62
CA PRO A 85 -1.44 -14.63 -5.66
C PRO A 85 -1.41 -13.71 -4.43
N GLU A 86 -0.24 -13.24 -4.02
CA GLU A 86 -0.03 -12.32 -2.91
C GLU A 86 -0.64 -10.92 -3.12
N LEU A 87 -0.91 -10.54 -4.38
CA LEU A 87 -1.54 -9.27 -4.72
C LEU A 87 -3.06 -9.37 -4.82
N VAL A 88 -3.65 -10.52 -4.49
CA VAL A 88 -5.09 -10.73 -4.54
C VAL A 88 -5.63 -10.99 -3.15
N SER A 89 -6.50 -10.12 -2.69
CA SER A 89 -7.21 -10.27 -1.42
C SER A 89 -8.68 -10.64 -1.66
N SER A 90 -9.31 -11.19 -0.62
CA SER A 90 -10.75 -11.46 -0.63
C SER A 90 -11.38 -10.81 0.57
N GLU A 91 -12.42 -10.02 0.34
CA GLU A 91 -13.14 -9.28 1.36
C GLU A 91 -14.60 -9.74 1.40
N SER A 92 -15.11 -9.99 2.60
CA SER A 92 -16.51 -10.36 2.79
C SER A 92 -17.33 -9.09 3.04
N GLN A 93 -18.19 -8.74 2.09
CA GLN A 93 -19.10 -7.62 2.21
C GLN A 93 -20.50 -8.11 2.60
N SER A 94 -20.99 -7.62 3.74
CA SER A 94 -22.36 -7.87 4.18
C SER A 94 -23.30 -6.78 3.68
N TYR A 95 -24.44 -7.17 3.11
CA TYR A 95 -25.45 -6.24 2.62
C TYR A 95 -26.87 -6.72 2.94
N MET A 96 -27.78 -5.77 3.13
CA MET A 96 -29.15 -6.05 3.56
C MET A 96 -30.03 -6.49 2.38
N VAL A 97 -30.67 -7.65 2.49
CA VAL A 97 -31.60 -8.17 1.48
C VAL A 97 -33.07 -7.96 1.81
N GLY A 98 -33.39 -7.73 3.09
CA GLY A 98 -34.73 -7.43 3.60
C GLY A 98 -34.68 -6.96 5.05
N LYS A 99 -35.84 -6.75 5.68
CA LYS A 99 -35.91 -6.29 7.08
C LYS A 99 -35.13 -7.24 7.99
N ASN A 100 -34.10 -6.72 8.65
CA ASN A 100 -33.19 -7.47 9.55
C ASN A 100 -32.56 -8.73 8.91
N THR A 101 -32.46 -8.79 7.58
CA THR A 101 -31.89 -9.95 6.86
C THR A 101 -30.69 -9.52 6.04
N TYR A 102 -29.56 -10.16 6.27
CA TYR A 102 -28.28 -9.88 5.60
C TYR A 102 -27.84 -11.06 4.73
N ARG A 103 -27.03 -10.75 3.72
CA ARG A 103 -26.25 -11.70 2.92
C ARG A 103 -24.81 -11.23 2.88
N ASN A 104 -23.90 -12.18 2.82
CA ASN A 104 -22.48 -11.91 2.64
C ASN A 104 -22.10 -12.32 1.22
N SER A 105 -21.36 -11.43 0.55
CA SER A 105 -20.69 -11.73 -0.71
C SER A 105 -19.19 -11.60 -0.51
N THR A 106 -18.44 -12.58 -1.00
CA THR A 106 -16.99 -12.49 -1.06
C THR A 106 -16.59 -11.83 -2.38
N LEU A 107 -15.87 -10.71 -2.28
CA LEU A 107 -15.34 -9.98 -3.42
C LEU A 107 -13.82 -10.13 -3.45
N LYS A 108 -13.27 -10.40 -4.63
CA LYS A 108 -11.83 -10.41 -4.83
C LYS A 108 -11.37 -9.04 -5.30
N ASN A 109 -10.31 -8.54 -4.68
CA ASN A 109 -9.67 -7.27 -5.02
C ASN A 109 -8.21 -7.50 -5.39
N THR A 110 -7.68 -6.65 -6.27
CA THR A 110 -6.25 -6.65 -6.64
C THR A 110 -5.57 -5.47 -5.96
N ASP A 111 -4.44 -5.70 -5.31
CA ASP A 111 -3.59 -4.66 -4.73
C ASP A 111 -2.75 -3.98 -5.82
N LEU A 112 -3.31 -2.92 -6.39
CA LEU A 112 -2.66 -2.12 -7.43
C LEU A 112 -1.49 -1.29 -6.90
N GLU A 113 -1.49 -0.94 -5.61
CA GLU A 113 -0.41 -0.11 -5.02
C GLU A 113 0.87 -0.93 -4.91
N SER A 114 0.76 -2.18 -4.45
CA SER A 114 1.89 -3.10 -4.38
C SER A 114 2.41 -3.52 -5.76
N MET A 115 1.64 -3.34 -6.84
CA MET A 115 2.15 -3.53 -8.22
C MET A 115 3.12 -2.44 -8.66
N ILE A 116 3.09 -1.24 -8.07
CA ILE A 116 3.91 -0.10 -8.53
C ILE A 116 5.42 -0.42 -8.44
N PRO A 117 5.97 -0.91 -7.30
CA PRO A 117 7.37 -1.32 -7.23
C PRO A 117 7.74 -2.43 -8.22
N LEU A 118 6.82 -3.36 -8.49
CA LEU A 118 7.03 -4.44 -9.47
C LEU A 118 7.16 -3.88 -10.89
N LEU A 119 6.30 -2.93 -11.28
CA LEU A 119 6.39 -2.23 -12.55
C LEU A 119 7.69 -1.43 -12.69
N VAL A 120 8.14 -0.78 -11.60
CA VAL A 120 9.44 -0.08 -11.58
C VAL A 120 10.59 -1.07 -11.81
N ALA A 121 10.56 -2.26 -11.21
CA ALA A 121 11.55 -3.30 -11.45
C ALA A 121 11.52 -3.78 -12.93
N ALA A 122 10.33 -4.01 -13.49
CA ALA A 122 10.17 -4.39 -14.89
C ALA A 122 10.77 -3.36 -15.86
N ILE A 123 10.50 -2.06 -15.63
CA ILE A 123 11.04 -0.98 -16.46
C ILE A 123 12.57 -0.92 -16.36
N LYS A 124 13.14 -1.11 -15.17
CA LYS A 124 14.61 -1.15 -14.98
C LYS A 124 15.24 -2.34 -15.71
N GLU A 125 14.61 -3.50 -15.64
CA GLU A 125 15.05 -4.70 -16.37
C GLU A 125 14.98 -4.47 -17.89
N GLN A 126 13.89 -3.89 -18.37
CA GLN A 126 13.72 -3.54 -19.78
C GLN A 126 14.77 -2.51 -20.24
N GLN A 127 15.06 -1.49 -19.43
CA GLN A 127 16.09 -0.50 -19.74
C GLN A 127 17.48 -1.16 -19.89
N LYS A 128 17.82 -2.08 -18.98
CA LYS A 128 19.07 -2.85 -19.06
C LYS A 128 19.17 -3.66 -20.36
N GLN A 129 18.08 -4.29 -20.80
CA GLN A 129 18.04 -5.02 -22.07
C GLN A 129 18.24 -4.08 -23.28
N ILE A 130 17.63 -2.89 -23.24
CA ILE A 130 17.80 -1.87 -24.30
C ILE A 130 19.25 -1.41 -24.38
N ASP A 131 19.90 -1.14 -23.25
CA ASP A 131 21.29 -0.66 -23.24
C ASP A 131 22.26 -1.74 -23.74
N GLU A 132 22.01 -3.00 -23.39
CA GLU A 132 22.77 -4.14 -23.91
C GLU A 132 22.61 -4.29 -25.43
N LEU A 133 21.38 -4.19 -25.94
CA LEU A 133 21.10 -4.24 -27.39
C LEU A 133 21.78 -3.11 -28.14
N LYS A 134 21.75 -1.87 -27.61
CA LYS A 134 22.45 -0.72 -28.21
C LYS A 134 23.96 -0.98 -28.32
N ARG A 135 24.58 -1.49 -27.26
CA ARG A 135 26.01 -1.82 -27.26
C ARG A 135 26.36 -2.89 -28.31
N GLN A 136 25.51 -3.90 -28.47
CA GLN A 136 25.71 -4.94 -29.48
C GLN A 136 25.62 -4.38 -30.90
N LEU A 137 24.69 -3.46 -31.15
CA LEU A 137 24.56 -2.80 -32.44
C LEU A 137 25.79 -1.94 -32.76
N GLU A 138 26.29 -1.17 -31.80
CA GLU A 138 27.52 -0.37 -31.96
C GLU A 138 28.76 -1.25 -32.22
N ALA A 139 28.88 -2.37 -31.51
CA ALA A 139 29.97 -3.33 -31.70
C ALA A 139 29.90 -4.03 -33.06
N SER A 140 28.69 -4.31 -33.55
CA SER A 140 28.47 -4.98 -34.85
C SER A 140 28.59 -4.04 -36.05
N ALA A 141 28.53 -2.73 -35.82
CA ALA A 141 28.69 -1.69 -36.84
C ALA A 141 30.17 -1.29 -37.07
N LYS A 142 31.11 -1.90 -36.35
CA LYS A 142 32.55 -1.63 -36.42
C LYS A 142 33.29 -2.79 -37.07
#